data_AF-A0A6G1D1D9-F1
#
_entry.id   AF-A0A6G1D1D9-F1
#
_cell.length_a   1.000
_cell.length_b   1.000
_cell.length_c   1.000
_cell.angle_alpha   90.00
_cell.angle_beta   90.00
_cell.angle_gamma   90.00
#
_symmetry.space_group_name_H-M   'P 1'
#
loop_
_entity.id
_entity.type
_entity.pdbx_description
1 polymer ?
#
loop_
_entity_poly.entity_id
_entity_poly.type
_entity_poly.pdbx_seq_one_letter_code
_entity_poly.pdbx_strand_id
1 'polypeptide(L)'
;MELWRRMLGEGHKPDSITLSTMLSILPSACDNGKWGLVIHAWAIRHGLETELSVANALIRMYSDKNEQSHALSVFESIMVRDLLAWNAIIAAFLQDYRILMIFRRMVDSGM
;
A
#
# COMPACT_ATOMS: atom_id res chain seq x y z
N MET A 1 17.48 2.58 0.54
CA MET A 1 17.53 2.37 -0.93
C MET A 1 18.81 1.73 -1.42
N GLU A 2 19.96 1.99 -0.79
CA GLU A 2 21.19 1.25 -1.06
C GLU A 2 21.01 -0.27 -0.90
N LEU A 3 20.34 -0.68 0.19
CA LEU A 3 20.02 -2.09 0.44
C LEU A 3 19.24 -2.75 -0.72
N TRP A 4 18.24 -2.05 -1.28
CA TRP A 4 17.47 -2.52 -2.44
C TRP A 4 18.34 -2.66 -3.69
N ARG A 5 19.15 -1.65 -3.99
CA ARG A 5 20.06 -1.67 -5.15
C ARG A 5 21.07 -2.82 -5.02
N ARG A 6 21.65 -3.01 -3.83
CA ARG A 6 22.57 -4.09 -3.55
C ARG A 6 21.91 -5.45 -3.71
N MET A 7 20.73 -5.65 -3.12
CA MET A 7 19.99 -6.89 -3.22
C MET A 7 19.68 -7.26 -4.68
N LEU A 8 19.27 -6.28 -5.50
CA LEU A 8 19.08 -6.49 -6.94
C LEU A 8 20.40 -6.78 -7.68
N GLY A 9 21.49 -6.10 -7.32
CA GLY A 9 22.82 -6.32 -7.90
C GLY A 9 23.40 -7.71 -7.59
N GLU A 10 23.04 -8.27 -6.44
CA GLU A 10 23.38 -9.63 -6.02
C GLU A 10 22.44 -10.70 -6.63
N GLY A 11 21.44 -10.31 -7.42
CA GLY A 11 20.52 -11.22 -8.09
C GLY A 11 19.37 -11.72 -7.20
N HIS A 12 19.23 -11.19 -5.99
CA HIS A 12 18.11 -11.52 -5.12
C HIS A 12 16.81 -10.84 -5.60
N LYS A 13 15.69 -11.56 -5.50
CA LYS A 13 14.37 -11.05 -5.87
C LYS A 13 13.62 -10.60 -4.61
N PRO A 14 13.28 -9.31 -4.48
CA PRO A 14 12.39 -8.85 -3.42
C PRO A 14 11.06 -9.58 -3.44
N ASP A 15 10.67 -10.07 -2.27
CA ASP A 15 9.39 -10.72 -1.99
C ASP A 15 8.42 -9.78 -1.25
N SER A 16 7.21 -10.26 -0.94
CA SER A 16 6.17 -9.48 -0.26
C SER A 16 6.62 -8.91 1.10
N ILE A 17 7.43 -9.66 1.86
CA ILE A 17 7.99 -9.20 3.13
C ILE A 17 8.96 -8.05 2.89
N THR A 18 9.84 -8.19 1.90
CA THR A 18 10.82 -7.16 1.56
C THR A 18 10.13 -5.87 1.11
N LEU A 19 9.12 -5.97 0.24
CA LEU A 19 8.38 -4.81 -0.27
C LEU A 19 7.62 -4.09 0.86
N SER A 20 6.88 -4.84 1.68
CA SER A 20 6.11 -4.26 2.80
C SER A 20 7.01 -3.61 3.85
N THR A 21 8.15 -4.24 4.17
CA THR A 21 9.18 -3.66 5.05
C THR A 21 9.72 -2.36 4.47
N MET A 22 10.07 -2.36 3.19
CA MET A 22 10.60 -1.17 2.53
C MET A 22 9.59 -0.03 2.48
N LEU A 23 8.33 -0.30 2.15
CA LEU A 23 7.26 0.70 2.17
C LEU A 23 7.03 1.28 3.57
N SER A 24 7.19 0.47 4.62
CA SER A 24 7.00 0.92 6.01
C SER A 24 8.12 1.82 6.53
N ILE A 25 9.35 1.64 6.05
CA ILE A 25 10.51 2.45 6.46
C ILE A 25 10.77 3.64 5.53
N LEU A 26 10.12 3.70 4.36
CA LEU A 26 10.19 4.86 3.48
C LEU A 26 9.47 6.03 4.16
N PRO A 27 10.20 7.08 4.60
CA PRO A 27 9.54 8.19 5.26
C PRO A 27 8.67 8.90 4.23
N SER A 28 7.40 9.12 4.58
CA SER A 28 6.47 9.92 3.78
C SER A 28 7.04 11.31 3.44
N ALA A 29 7.93 11.84 4.28
CA ALA A 29 8.63 13.11 4.10
C ALA A 29 9.94 13.08 3.28
N CYS A 30 10.60 11.92 3.10
CA CYS A 30 11.99 11.89 2.58
C CYS A 30 12.14 11.45 1.11
N ASP A 31 11.07 10.98 0.47
CA ASP A 31 11.20 10.31 -0.84
C ASP A 31 10.60 11.09 -2.04
N ASN A 32 9.88 12.20 -1.83
CA ASN A 32 9.03 12.79 -2.89
C ASN A 32 8.14 11.74 -3.61
N GLY A 33 7.89 10.58 -2.98
CA GLY A 33 7.15 9.44 -3.52
C GLY A 33 7.79 8.59 -4.61
N LYS A 34 9.05 8.85 -5.02
CA LYS A 34 9.65 8.14 -6.15
C LYS A 34 9.89 6.65 -5.86
N TRP A 35 10.42 6.30 -4.69
CA TRP A 35 10.67 4.91 -4.33
C TRP A 35 9.40 4.13 -4.01
N GLY A 36 8.39 4.78 -3.42
CA GLY A 36 7.06 4.17 -3.27
C GLY A 36 6.49 3.68 -4.61
N LEU A 37 6.60 4.49 -5.68
CA LEU A 37 6.19 4.10 -7.03
C LEU A 37 7.06 3.00 -7.63
N VAL A 38 8.38 3.04 -7.44
CA VAL A 38 9.29 1.98 -7.91
C VAL A 38 8.94 0.63 -7.25
N ILE A 39 8.66 0.63 -5.94
CA ILE A 39 8.27 -0.57 -5.21
C ILE A 39 6.90 -1.05 -5.67
N HIS A 40 5.92 -0.15 -5.86
CA HIS A 40 4.62 -0.52 -6.38
C HIS A 40 4.71 -1.12 -7.79
N ALA A 41 5.50 -0.52 -8.68
CA ALA A 41 5.76 -1.05 -10.02
C ALA A 41 6.44 -2.43 -9.97
N TRP A 42 7.37 -2.63 -9.03
CA TRP A 42 7.97 -3.94 -8.79
C TRP A 42 6.92 -4.96 -8.34
N ALA A 43 6.02 -4.57 -7.42
CA ALA A 43 4.95 -5.44 -6.93
C ALA A 43 4.05 -5.90 -8.07
N ILE A 44 3.53 -4.96 -8.88
CA ILE A 44 2.70 -5.26 -10.07
C ILE A 44 3.42 -6.20 -11.04
N ARG A 45 4.69 -5.90 -11.35
CA ARG A 45 5.46 -6.69 -12.32
C ARG A 45 5.65 -8.15 -11.87
N HIS A 46 5.60 -8.41 -10.57
CA HIS A 46 5.83 -9.73 -9.99
C HIS A 46 4.57 -10.35 -9.38
N GLY A 47 3.39 -9.73 -9.57
CA GLY A 47 2.12 -10.21 -9.03
C GLY A 47 2.01 -10.16 -7.50
N LEU A 48 2.75 -9.26 -6.86
CA LEU A 48 2.80 -9.12 -5.40
C LEU A 48 1.92 -7.98 -4.88
N GLU A 49 1.28 -7.21 -5.75
CA GLU A 49 0.43 -6.07 -5.39
C GLU A 49 -0.89 -6.48 -4.70
N THR A 50 -1.33 -7.71 -4.92
CA THR A 50 -2.54 -8.27 -4.29
C THR A 50 -2.24 -9.03 -2.99
N GLU A 51 -0.96 -9.23 -2.67
CA GLU A 51 -0.54 -9.78 -1.37
C GLU A 51 -0.89 -8.80 -0.26
N LEU A 52 -1.64 -9.25 0.74
CA LEU A 52 -2.25 -8.40 1.75
C LEU A 52 -1.24 -7.51 2.49
N SER A 53 -0.05 -8.04 2.79
CA SER A 53 1.02 -7.28 3.46
C SER A 53 1.56 -6.13 2.59
N VAL A 54 1.67 -6.34 1.28
CA VAL A 54 2.14 -5.34 0.32
C VAL A 54 1.03 -4.31 0.08
N ALA A 55 -0.21 -4.77 -0.13
CA ALA A 55 -1.36 -3.90 -0.32
C ALA A 55 -1.59 -2.97 0.87
N ASN A 56 -1.54 -3.48 2.11
CA ASN A 56 -1.69 -2.66 3.31
C ASN A 56 -0.59 -1.59 3.41
N ALA A 57 0.65 -1.94 3.09
CA ALA A 57 1.76 -0.99 3.08
C ALA A 57 1.62 0.06 1.97
N LEU A 58 1.13 -0.33 0.79
CA LEU A 58 0.85 0.58 -0.33
C LEU A 58 -0.31 1.53 -0.04
N ILE A 59 -1.42 1.03 0.53
CA ILE A 59 -2.57 1.86 0.93
C ILE A 59 -2.08 2.95 1.88
N ARG A 60 -1.36 2.57 2.95
CA ARG A 60 -0.78 3.53 3.89
C ARG A 60 0.14 4.54 3.20
N MET A 61 1.04 4.07 2.33
CA MET A 61 1.98 4.92 1.63
C MET A 61 1.29 5.98 0.74
N TYR A 62 0.18 5.61 0.10
CA TYR A 62 -0.63 6.55 -0.69
C TYR A 62 -1.47 7.48 0.21
N SER A 63 -2.04 6.95 1.30
CA SER A 63 -2.78 7.75 2.30
C SER A 63 -1.91 8.85 2.91
N ASP A 64 -0.67 8.52 3.30
CA ASP A 64 0.29 9.47 3.89
C ASP A 64 0.70 10.59 2.92
N LYS A 65 0.50 10.38 1.60
CA LYS A 65 0.72 11.39 0.55
C LYS A 65 -0.55 12.11 0.12
N ASN A 66 -1.67 11.87 0.79
CA ASN A 66 -2.97 12.43 0.40
C ASN A 66 -3.35 12.05 -1.05
N GLU A 67 -2.98 10.85 -1.48
CA GLU A 67 -3.28 10.28 -2.79
C GLU A 67 -4.42 9.24 -2.67
N GLN A 68 -5.58 9.68 -2.20
CA GLN A 68 -6.70 8.79 -1.85
C GLN A 68 -7.15 7.88 -2.99
N SER A 69 -7.13 8.38 -4.24
CA SER A 69 -7.52 7.59 -5.41
C SER A 69 -6.60 6.39 -5.65
N HIS A 70 -5.30 6.54 -5.40
CA HIS A 70 -4.35 5.44 -5.53
C HIS A 70 -4.48 4.46 -4.36
N ALA A 71 -4.67 4.96 -3.14
CA ALA A 71 -4.97 4.12 -1.98
C ALA A 71 -6.22 3.26 -2.22
N LEU A 72 -7.29 3.87 -2.75
CA LEU A 72 -8.53 3.16 -3.09
C LEU A 72 -8.31 2.14 -4.21
N SER A 73 -7.54 2.46 -5.25
CA SER A 73 -7.23 1.51 -6.32
C SER A 73 -6.54 0.26 -5.80
N VAL A 74 -5.59 0.39 -4.86
CA VAL A 74 -4.92 -0.77 -4.24
C VAL A 74 -5.87 -1.52 -3.32
N PHE A 75 -6.72 -0.81 -2.58
CA PHE A 75 -7.74 -1.43 -1.74
C PHE A 75 -8.78 -2.22 -2.56
N GLU A 76 -9.11 -1.79 -3.77
CA GLU A 76 -10.02 -2.51 -4.66
C GLU A 76 -9.36 -3.72 -5.33
N SER A 77 -8.02 -3.75 -5.47
CA SER A 77 -7.33 -4.87 -6.11
C SER A 77 -7.19 -6.11 -5.21
N ILE A 78 -7.31 -5.96 -3.89
CA ILE A 78 -7.27 -7.09 -2.94
C ILE A 78 -8.63 -7.79 -2.80
N MET A 79 -8.61 -9.12 -2.90
CA MET A 79 -9.80 -9.95 -2.82
C MET A 79 -10.32 -10.09 -1.39
N VAL A 80 -9.40 -10.34 -0.44
CA VAL A 80 -9.70 -10.46 0.99
C VAL A 80 -9.04 -9.30 1.71
N ARG A 81 -9.87 -8.52 2.42
CA ARG A 81 -9.45 -7.35 3.18
C ARG A 81 -9.47 -7.70 4.66
N ASP A 82 -8.42 -7.34 5.37
CA ASP A 82 -8.38 -7.42 6.82
C ASP A 82 -8.77 -6.09 7.45
N LEU A 83 -8.89 -6.09 8.78
CA LEU A 83 -9.19 -4.88 9.55
C LEU A 83 -8.14 -3.77 9.32
N LEU A 84 -6.89 -4.14 9.05
CA LEU A 84 -5.83 -3.17 8.74
C LEU A 84 -6.10 -2.46 7.41
N ALA A 85 -6.47 -3.19 6.35
CA ALA A 85 -6.84 -2.61 5.06
C ALA A 85 -8.01 -1.61 5.20
N TRP A 86 -9.06 -2.00 5.93
CA TRP A 86 -10.22 -1.13 6.17
C TRP A 86 -9.86 0.12 6.96
N ASN A 87 -9.11 -0.03 8.04
CA ASN A 87 -8.68 1.11 8.86
C ASN A 87 -7.78 2.05 8.05
N ALA A 88 -6.89 1.51 7.22
CA ALA A 88 -6.00 2.30 6.38
C ALA A 88 -6.76 3.10 5.31
N ILE A 89 -7.77 2.49 4.66
CA ILE A 89 -8.57 3.21 3.66
C ILE A 89 -9.52 4.22 4.31
N ILE A 90 -10.12 3.91 5.46
CA ILE A 90 -10.95 4.88 6.20
C ILE A 90 -10.11 6.09 6.62
N ALA A 91 -8.90 5.85 7.13
CA ALA A 91 -7.96 6.92 7.49
C ALA A 91 -7.62 7.83 6.30
N ALA A 92 -7.47 7.26 5.10
CA ALA A 92 -7.18 8.02 3.87
C ALA A 92 -8.28 9.03 3.52
N PHE A 93 -9.53 8.74 3.90
CA PHE A 93 -10.72 9.52 3.55
C PHE A 93 -11.29 10.34 4.72
N LEU A 94 -10.55 10.54 5.82
CA LEU A 94 -11.06 11.24 7.03
C LEU A 94 -11.70 12.61 6.79
N GLN A 95 -11.24 13.35 5.77
CA GLN A 95 -11.76 14.67 5.41
C GLN A 95 -12.62 14.65 4.13
N ASP A 96 -13.02 13.46 3.68
CA ASP A 96 -13.78 13.24 2.45
C ASP A 96 -15.13 12.60 2.77
N TYR A 97 -16.23 13.14 2.23
CA TYR A 97 -17.59 12.63 2.46
C TYR A 97 -17.78 11.15 2.07
N ARG A 98 -16.93 10.65 1.16
CA ARG A 98 -16.92 9.23 0.74
C ARG A 98 -16.55 8.27 1.88
N ILE A 99 -16.00 8.76 3.00
CA ILE A 99 -15.70 7.95 4.20
C ILE A 99 -16.92 7.17 4.69
N LEU A 100 -18.12 7.76 4.64
CA LEU A 100 -19.35 7.11 5.09
C LEU A 100 -19.70 5.91 4.21
N MET A 101 -19.46 6.01 2.90
CA MET A 101 -19.67 4.90 1.97
C MET A 101 -18.66 3.78 2.21
N ILE A 102 -17.39 4.13 2.48
CA ILE A 102 -16.34 3.16 2.78
C ILE A 102 -16.63 2.45 4.11
N PHE A 103 -16.99 3.20 5.16
CA PHE A 103 -17.37 2.63 6.45
C PHE A 103 -18.60 1.73 6.32
N ARG A 104 -19.61 2.13 5.54
CA ARG A 104 -20.79 1.29 5.28
C ARG A 104 -20.40 -0.04 4.62
N ARG A 105 -19.53 -0.01 3.61
CA ARG A 105 -19.03 -1.22 2.94
C ARG A 105 -18.28 -2.15 3.91
N MET A 106 -17.54 -1.60 4.88
CA MET A 106 -16.86 -2.38 5.93
C MET A 106 -17.88 -3.17 6.74
N VAL A 107 -18.91 -2.49 7.26
CA VAL A 107 -19.98 -3.09 8.06
C VAL A 107 -20.76 -4.14 7.25
N ASP A 108 -21.11 -3.84 6.01
CA ASP A 108 -21.83 -4.77 5.14
C ASP A 108 -20.97 -6.00 4.76
N SER A 109 -19.64 -5.91 4.87
CA SER A 109 -18.73 -7.05 4.68
C SER A 109 -18.57 -7.95 5.92
N GLY A 110 -19.23 -7.59 7.03
CA GLY A 110 -19.18 -8.34 8.30
C GLY A 110 -17.99 -8.01 9.19
N MET A 111 -17.33 -6.86 8.96
CA MET A 111 -16.28 -6.32 9.83
C MET A 111 -16.75 -5.14 10.67
#